data_AF-A0A8T1TF21-F1
#
_entry.id   AF-A0A8T1TF21-F1
#
_cell.length_a   1.000
_cell.length_b   1.000
_cell.length_c   1.000
_cell.angle_alpha   90.00
_cell.angle_beta   90.00
_cell.angle_gamma   90.00
#
_symmetry.space_group_name_H-M   'P 1'
#
loop_
_entity.id
_entity.type
_entity.pdbx_description
1 polymer ?
#
loop_
_entity_poly.entity_id
_entity_poly.type
_entity_poly.pdbx_seq_one_letter_code
_entity_poly.pdbx_strand_id
1 'polypeptide(L)'
;MGNLRNKCLIWPLNVSSSETSFAPFFINDTLFDWKAYIEKEDHFYSLEGQKDALLCGNSSDAGQCPEGYTCIKAGRNPNYGYTSFDTFSWAFLSLFRLMTQDYWENLYQLTLRAAGKTYMIFFVLVIFLGSF
;
A
#
# COMPACT_ATOMS: atom_id res chain seq x y z
N MET A 1 4.97 10.10 -0.68
CA MET A 1 5.34 9.35 -1.90
C MET A 1 5.39 7.86 -1.58
N GLY A 2 4.86 7.03 -2.48
CA GLY A 2 4.79 5.58 -2.30
C GLY A 2 3.68 5.06 -1.41
N ASN A 3 2.55 5.78 -1.34
CA ASN A 3 1.36 5.31 -0.61
C ASN A 3 0.81 4.00 -1.21
N LEU A 4 0.94 3.81 -2.54
CA LEU A 4 0.56 2.57 -3.23
C LEU A 4 1.45 1.36 -2.88
N ARG A 5 2.48 1.52 -2.04
CA ARG A 5 3.24 0.39 -1.48
C ARG A 5 2.75 -0.02 -0.10
N ASN A 6 1.74 0.65 0.46
CA ASN A 6 1.22 0.30 1.76
C ASN A 6 0.37 -0.98 1.64
N LYS A 7 0.76 -2.03 2.34
CA LYS A 7 0.10 -3.35 2.31
C LYS A 7 -0.23 -3.81 3.72
N CYS A 8 -1.28 -4.63 3.83
CA CYS A 8 -1.61 -5.33 5.06
C CYS A 8 -0.70 -6.56 5.20
N LEU A 9 0.18 -6.55 6.19
CA LEU A 9 1.11 -7.64 6.51
C LEU A 9 0.66 -8.32 7.80
N ILE A 10 0.68 -9.66 7.84
CA ILE A 10 0.37 -10.38 9.08
C ILE A 10 1.46 -10.16 10.13
N TRP A 11 1.05 -9.78 11.34
CA TRP A 11 2.00 -9.63 12.44
C TRP A 11 2.40 -11.01 12.97
N PRO A 12 3.70 -11.32 13.11
CA PRO A 12 4.12 -12.60 13.67
C PRO A 12 3.64 -12.71 15.13
N LEU A 13 2.76 -13.66 15.41
CA LEU A 13 2.07 -13.83 16.71
C LEU A 13 2.91 -14.55 17.79
N ASN A 14 4.12 -15.02 17.47
CA ASN A 14 5.01 -15.66 18.45
C ASN A 14 6.07 -14.67 18.94
N VAL A 15 5.67 -13.82 19.89
CA VAL A 15 6.59 -12.91 20.57
C VAL A 15 6.44 -13.08 22.07
N SER A 16 7.43 -13.67 22.71
CA SER A 16 7.70 -13.40 24.12
C SER A 16 8.04 -11.91 24.22
N SER A 17 7.09 -11.11 24.68
CA SER A 17 7.25 -9.68 24.90
C SER A 17 8.37 -9.42 25.92
N SER A 18 9.57 -9.16 25.42
CA SER A 18 10.57 -8.37 26.13
C SER A 18 10.49 -6.99 25.51
N GLU A 19 9.88 -6.07 26.26
CA GLU A 19 9.69 -4.68 25.89
C GLU A 19 10.98 -3.97 25.44
N THR A 20 10.77 -2.87 24.75
CA THR A 20 11.72 -1.81 24.34
C THR A 20 12.47 -2.03 23.03
N SER A 21 12.10 -1.15 22.09
CA SER A 21 12.86 -0.66 20.94
C SER A 21 14.37 -0.93 21.02
N PHE A 22 14.93 -1.44 19.91
CA PHE A 22 16.36 -1.63 19.61
C PHE A 22 16.98 -3.03 19.86
N ALA A 23 16.22 -4.05 20.28
CA ALA A 23 16.71 -5.43 20.27
C ALA A 23 16.39 -6.15 18.94
N PRO A 24 17.32 -6.93 18.36
CA PRO A 24 16.99 -7.83 17.25
C PRO A 24 15.93 -8.85 17.71
N PHE A 25 14.87 -8.97 16.92
CA PHE A 25 13.76 -9.88 17.18
C PHE A 25 14.25 -11.32 16.96
N PHE A 26 14.08 -12.20 17.94
CA PHE A 26 14.46 -13.61 17.83
C PHE A 26 13.20 -14.47 17.84
N ILE A 27 13.05 -15.35 16.85
CA ILE A 27 12.05 -16.43 16.86
C ILE A 27 12.82 -17.74 17.04
N ASN A 28 12.56 -18.47 18.13
CA ASN A 28 13.19 -19.76 18.44
C ASN A 28 14.73 -19.74 18.29
N ASP A 29 15.40 -18.77 18.95
CA ASP A 29 16.86 -18.57 18.95
C ASP A 29 17.52 -18.22 17.59
N THR A 30 16.73 -17.91 16.55
CA THR A 30 17.25 -17.41 15.26
C THR A 30 16.96 -15.92 15.05
N LEU A 31 17.93 -15.19 14.47
CA LEU A 31 17.78 -13.78 14.14
C LEU A 31 16.68 -13.60 13.09
N PHE A 32 15.62 -12.88 13.43
CA PHE A 32 14.53 -12.60 12.51
C PHE A 32 14.94 -11.53 11.50
N ASP A 33 15.01 -11.92 10.23
CA ASP A 33 15.26 -10.99 9.14
C ASP A 33 13.94 -10.33 8.68
N TRP A 34 13.70 -9.13 9.20
CA TRP A 34 12.54 -8.31 8.83
C TRP A 34 12.47 -8.03 7.32
N LYS A 35 13.61 -7.91 6.63
CA LYS A 35 13.63 -7.62 5.19
C LYS A 35 13.14 -8.83 4.41
N ALA A 36 13.67 -10.02 4.71
CA ALA A 36 13.23 -11.25 4.09
C ALA A 36 11.76 -11.58 4.42
N TYR A 37 11.27 -11.18 5.60
CA TYR A 37 9.87 -11.37 5.99
C TYR A 37 8.90 -10.52 5.17
N ILE A 38 9.25 -9.25 4.93
CA ILE A 38 8.43 -8.30 4.15
C ILE A 38 8.44 -8.64 2.66
N GLU A 39 9.49 -9.28 2.16
CA GLU A 39 9.60 -9.60 0.74
C GLU A 39 8.69 -10.75 0.30
N LYS A 40 8.30 -11.64 1.24
CA LYS A 40 7.43 -12.79 0.95
C LYS A 40 5.99 -12.36 0.71
N GLU A 41 5.45 -12.73 -0.45
CA GLU A 41 4.09 -12.36 -0.85
C GLU A 41 3.00 -13.10 -0.06
N ASP A 42 3.32 -14.28 0.48
CA ASP A 42 2.40 -15.13 1.26
C ASP A 42 1.95 -14.49 2.59
N HIS A 43 2.70 -13.51 3.09
CA HIS A 43 2.38 -12.82 4.35
C HIS A 43 1.45 -11.62 4.16
N PHE A 44 1.18 -11.24 2.92
CA PHE A 44 0.26 -10.15 2.62
C PHE A 44 -1.17 -10.64 2.56
N TYR A 45 -2.09 -9.81 3.03
CA TYR A 45 -3.51 -10.06 2.83
C TYR A 45 -3.92 -9.71 1.40
N SER A 46 -4.52 -10.66 0.69
CA SER A 46 -5.08 -10.50 -0.65
C SER A 46 -6.54 -10.93 -0.65
N LEU A 47 -7.39 -10.22 -1.38
CA LEU A 47 -8.80 -10.61 -1.53
C LEU A 47 -8.93 -11.76 -2.54
N GLU A 48 -9.87 -12.66 -2.29
CA GLU A 48 -10.21 -13.71 -3.24
C GLU A 48 -10.56 -13.12 -4.61
N GLY A 49 -9.84 -13.56 -5.65
CA GLY A 49 -10.02 -13.08 -7.03
C GLY A 49 -9.17 -11.85 -7.42
N GLN A 50 -8.41 -11.25 -6.50
CA GLN A 50 -7.45 -10.20 -6.82
C GLN A 50 -6.01 -10.74 -6.83
N LYS A 51 -5.22 -10.36 -7.85
CA LYS A 51 -3.80 -10.76 -7.96
C LYS A 51 -2.89 -9.91 -7.06
N ASP A 52 -3.30 -8.68 -6.80
CA ASP A 52 -2.53 -7.73 -6.01
C ASP A 52 -2.98 -7.75 -4.54
N ALA A 53 -2.01 -7.55 -3.63
CA ALA A 53 -2.24 -7.44 -2.21
C ALA A 53 -3.10 -6.22 -1.85
N LEU A 54 -3.84 -6.33 -0.76
CA LEU A 54 -4.73 -5.27 -0.27
C LEU A 54 -3.93 -4.04 0.18
N LEU A 55 -4.28 -2.90 -0.41
CA LEU A 55 -3.75 -1.60 0.00
C LEU A 55 -4.41 -1.11 1.29
N CYS A 56 -3.62 -0.43 2.11
CA CYS A 56 -4.03 0.16 3.38
C CYS A 56 -3.44 1.55 3.58
N GLY A 57 -3.94 2.29 4.56
CA GLY A 57 -3.33 3.53 5.02
C GLY A 57 -3.46 3.68 6.53
N ASN A 58 -2.51 4.39 7.13
CA ASN A 58 -2.47 4.60 8.59
C ASN A 58 -3.33 5.79 9.04
N SER A 59 -3.93 6.52 8.10
CA SER A 59 -4.83 7.63 8.38
C SER A 59 -6.22 7.11 8.75
N SER A 60 -6.92 7.80 9.65
CA SER A 60 -8.28 7.44 10.09
C SER A 60 -9.27 7.30 8.92
N ASP A 61 -9.07 8.09 7.87
CA ASP A 61 -9.93 8.11 6.68
C ASP A 61 -9.52 7.12 5.58
N ALA A 62 -8.45 6.35 5.79
CA ALA A 62 -7.92 5.39 4.83
C ALA A 62 -8.48 3.98 5.05
N GLY A 63 -8.17 3.07 4.12
CA GLY A 63 -8.57 1.67 4.21
C GLY A 63 -7.88 0.96 5.36
N GLN A 64 -8.68 0.37 6.25
CA GLN A 64 -8.21 -0.44 7.36
C GLN A 64 -7.90 -1.88 6.91
N CYS A 65 -6.97 -2.51 7.63
CA CYS A 65 -6.65 -3.94 7.49
C CYS A 65 -7.56 -4.79 8.41
N PRO A 66 -7.78 -6.08 8.09
CA PRO A 66 -8.47 -7.00 9.00
C PRO A 66 -7.64 -7.28 10.28
N GLU A 67 -8.31 -7.80 11.31
CA GLU A 67 -7.68 -8.13 12.60
C GLU A 67 -6.45 -9.04 12.43
N GLY A 68 -5.36 -8.73 13.14
CA GLY A 68 -4.08 -9.47 13.06
C GLY A 68 -3.15 -9.02 11.93
N TYR A 69 -3.58 -8.09 11.07
CA TYR A 69 -2.73 -7.48 10.04
C TYR A 69 -2.39 -6.03 10.39
N THR A 70 -1.14 -5.65 10.17
CA THR A 70 -0.67 -4.28 10.34
C THR A 70 -0.36 -3.65 8.99
N CYS A 71 -0.66 -2.36 8.86
CA CYS A 71 -0.38 -1.62 7.64
C CYS A 71 1.08 -1.18 7.60
N ILE A 72 1.85 -1.69 6.64
CA ILE A 72 3.25 -1.30 6.46
C ILE A 72 3.56 -1.01 5.00
N LYS A 73 4.56 -0.16 4.76
CA LYS A 73 5.04 0.14 3.41
C LYS A 73 5.99 -0.97 2.96
N ALA A 74 5.51 -1.82 2.06
CA ALA A 74 6.13 -3.10 1.74
C ALA A 74 5.83 -3.58 0.30
N GLY A 75 6.79 -4.30 -0.28
CA GLY A 75 6.62 -4.98 -1.55
C GLY A 75 6.52 -4.07 -2.79
N ARG A 76 6.09 -4.67 -3.90
CA ARG A 76 5.93 -4.02 -5.21
C ARG A 76 4.63 -3.22 -5.31
N ASN A 77 4.64 -2.17 -6.12
CA ASN A 77 3.45 -1.39 -6.47
C ASN A 77 2.44 -2.25 -7.29
N PRO A 78 1.15 -1.90 -7.29
CA PRO A 78 0.11 -2.63 -8.03
C PRO A 78 0.34 -2.62 -9.54
N ASN A 79 -0.38 -3.51 -10.26
CA ASN A 79 -0.31 -3.63 -11.72
C ASN A 79 1.14 -3.83 -12.21
N TYR A 80 1.85 -4.82 -11.67
CA TYR A 80 3.26 -5.13 -12.01
C TYR A 80 4.25 -3.97 -11.81
N GLY A 81 3.91 -2.97 -11.00
CA GLY A 81 4.76 -1.81 -10.75
C GLY A 81 4.45 -0.58 -11.60
N TYR A 82 3.55 -0.68 -12.59
CA TYR A 82 3.22 0.42 -13.49
C TYR A 82 2.41 1.53 -12.82
N THR A 83 1.67 1.20 -11.77
CA THR A 83 0.85 2.17 -11.04
C THR A 83 1.59 2.70 -9.82
N SER A 84 2.32 3.82 -9.98
CA SER A 84 3.09 4.41 -8.89
C SER A 84 3.22 5.94 -8.99
N PHE A 85 3.39 6.58 -7.83
CA PHE A 85 3.76 8.00 -7.67
C PHE A 85 5.14 8.14 -7.01
N ASP A 86 6.03 7.16 -7.24
CA ASP A 86 7.35 7.09 -6.60
C ASP A 86 8.41 7.90 -7.36
N THR A 87 8.34 7.86 -8.69
CA THR A 87 9.23 8.64 -9.57
C THR A 87 8.40 9.60 -10.41
N PHE A 88 9.05 10.67 -10.90
CA PHE A 88 8.39 11.66 -11.73
C PHE A 88 7.78 11.04 -13.01
N SER A 89 8.49 10.14 -13.68
CA SER A 89 8.00 9.51 -14.92
C SER A 89 6.74 8.66 -14.70
N TRP A 90 6.71 7.83 -13.64
CA TRP A 90 5.53 7.02 -13.33
C TRP A 90 4.36 7.86 -12.81
N ALA A 91 4.66 8.93 -12.06
CA ALA A 91 3.66 9.88 -11.62
C ALA A 91 3.03 10.62 -12.81
N PHE A 92 3.85 11.04 -13.79
CA PHE A 92 3.38 11.67 -15.02
C PHE A 92 2.52 10.72 -15.86
N LEU A 93 2.94 9.45 -16.02
CA LEU A 93 2.15 8.44 -16.71
C LEU A 93 0.79 8.20 -16.03
N SER A 94 0.77 8.13 -14.69
CA SER A 94 -0.45 8.00 -13.90
C SER A 94 -1.35 9.22 -14.01
N LEU A 95 -0.78 10.42 -14.08
CA LEU A 95 -1.52 11.67 -14.29
C LEU A 95 -2.08 11.74 -15.71
N PHE A 96 -1.31 11.37 -16.73
CA PHE A 96 -1.77 11.30 -18.11
C PHE A 96 -2.97 10.38 -18.26
N ARG A 97 -2.90 9.19 -17.64
CA ARG A 97 -4.03 8.25 -17.56
C ARG A 97 -5.29 8.86 -16.92
N LEU A 98 -5.13 9.73 -15.92
CA LEU A 98 -6.24 10.46 -15.30
C LEU A 98 -6.85 11.51 -16.25
N MET A 99 -6.01 12.21 -17.03
CA MET A 99 -6.48 13.19 -18.02
C MET A 99 -7.26 12.53 -19.16
N THR A 100 -6.80 11.38 -19.63
CA THR A 100 -7.46 10.64 -20.73
C THR A 100 -8.65 9.82 -20.27
N GLN A 101 -8.97 9.83 -18.97
CA GLN A 101 -10.05 9.03 -18.36
C GLN A 101 -9.96 7.53 -18.69
N ASP A 102 -8.75 6.97 -18.78
CA ASP A 102 -8.54 5.56 -19.09
C ASP A 102 -8.42 4.72 -17.81
N TYR A 103 -9.45 3.91 -17.53
CA TYR A 103 -9.55 3.04 -16.36
C TYR A 103 -9.22 3.78 -15.05
N TRP A 104 -9.57 5.06 -14.97
CA TRP A 104 -9.16 5.97 -13.91
C TRP A 104 -9.83 5.65 -12.57
N GLU A 105 -11.00 5.02 -12.60
CA GLU A 105 -11.78 4.64 -11.43
C GLU A 105 -11.04 3.63 -10.54
N ASN A 106 -10.30 2.70 -11.13
CA ASN A 106 -9.46 1.78 -10.37
C ASN A 106 -8.33 2.53 -9.66
N LEU A 107 -7.62 3.42 -10.38
CA LEU A 107 -6.56 4.24 -9.79
C LEU A 107 -7.09 5.13 -8.65
N TYR A 108 -8.28 5.70 -8.83
CA TYR A 108 -8.98 6.49 -7.82
C TYR A 108 -9.26 5.66 -6.57
N GLN A 109 -9.89 4.48 -6.72
CA GLN A 109 -10.19 3.59 -5.60
C GLN A 109 -8.93 3.15 -4.84
N LEU A 110 -7.87 2.77 -5.56
CA LEU A 110 -6.58 2.38 -4.96
C LEU A 110 -5.96 3.54 -4.18
N THR A 111 -5.98 4.75 -4.73
CA THR A 111 -5.37 5.92 -4.11
C THR A 111 -6.14 6.36 -2.88
N LEU A 112 -7.47 6.38 -2.92
CA LEU A 112 -8.29 6.71 -1.75
C LEU A 112 -8.12 5.69 -0.63
N ARG A 113 -8.02 4.40 -0.97
CA ARG A 113 -7.80 3.35 0.04
C ARG A 113 -6.43 3.49 0.70
N ALA A 114 -5.39 3.82 -0.06
CA ALA A 114 -4.02 3.92 0.46
C ALA A 114 -3.69 5.25 1.16
N ALA A 115 -4.22 6.36 0.66
CA ALA A 115 -3.89 7.71 1.13
C ALA A 115 -5.00 8.34 2.00
N GLY A 116 -6.26 7.95 1.80
CA GLY A 116 -7.41 8.47 2.53
C GLY A 116 -8.42 9.19 1.64
N LYS A 117 -9.66 9.30 2.13
CA LYS A 117 -10.80 9.89 1.40
C LYS A 117 -10.63 11.37 1.06
N THR A 118 -9.89 12.14 1.88
CA THR A 118 -9.64 13.57 1.66
C THR A 118 -8.94 13.86 0.34
N TYR A 119 -8.15 12.91 -0.18
CA TYR A 119 -7.50 13.02 -1.48
C TYR A 119 -8.48 13.03 -2.67
N MET A 120 -9.78 12.84 -2.45
CA MET A 120 -10.81 13.02 -3.48
C MET A 120 -10.75 14.40 -4.14
N ILE A 121 -10.43 15.45 -3.38
CA ILE A 121 -10.36 16.82 -3.90
C ILE A 121 -9.31 16.94 -5.01
N PHE A 122 -8.17 16.25 -4.86
CA PHE A 122 -7.12 16.23 -5.89
C PHE A 122 -7.63 15.65 -7.21
N PHE A 123 -8.34 14.52 -7.16
CA PHE A 123 -8.88 13.88 -8.37
C PHE A 123 -9.93 14.76 -9.06
N VAL A 124 -10.80 15.41 -8.28
CA VAL A 124 -11.80 16.33 -8.81
C VAL A 124 -11.12 17.47 -9.58
N LEU A 125 -10.11 18.13 -8.99
CA LEU A 125 -9.39 19.22 -9.65
C LEU A 125 -8.70 18.77 -10.94
N VAL A 126 -8.03 17.62 -10.93
CA VAL A 126 -7.32 17.08 -12.10
C VAL A 126 -8.29 16.73 -13.22
N ILE A 127 -9.41 16.07 -12.91
CA ILE A 127 -10.41 15.68 -13.92
C ILE A 127 -11.07 16.92 -14.52
N PHE A 128 -11.43 17.92 -13.70
CA PHE A 128 -12.04 19.16 -14.21
C PHE A 128 -11.09 19.95 -15.11
N LEU A 129 -9.82 20.07 -14.74
CA LEU A 129 -8.81 20.77 -15.54
C LEU A 129 -8.38 19.98 -16.79
N GLY A 130 -8.40 18.64 -16.73
CA GLY A 130 -8.01 17.78 -17.85
C GLY A 130 -9.11 17.61 -18.91
N SER A 131 -10.37 17.77 -18.52
CA SER A 131 -11.52 17.61 -19.41
C SER A 131 -11.92 18.90 -20.14
N PHE A 132 -11.34 20.05 -19.79
CA PHE A 132 -11.64 21.35 -20.39
C PHE A 132 -10.57 21.74 -21.40
#